data_AF-A0A355U1F4-F1
#
_entry.id   AF-A0A355U1F4-F1
#
_cell.length_a   1.000
_cell.length_b   1.000
_cell.length_c   1.000
_cell.angle_alpha   90.00
_cell.angle_beta   90.00
_cell.angle_gamma   90.00
#
_symmetry.space_group_name_H-M   'P 1'
#
loop_
_entity.id
_entity.type
_entity.pdbx_description
1 polymer ?
#
loop_
_entity_poly.entity_id
_entity_poly.type
_entity_poly.pdbx_seq_one_letter_code
_entity_poly.pdbx_strand_id
1 'polypeptide(L)' 'MASQYAIYDTLIDDITMLSDGTGLTGLIFGAVDPIDSVNEENVLLYDSICELNQYFFGQRKKFDIKLV' A
#
# COMPACT_ATOMS: atom_id res chain seq x y z
N MET A 1 1.37 7.90 16.80
CA MET A 1 1.53 8.46 15.45
C MET A 1 0.32 7.99 14.67
N ALA A 2 -0.37 8.87 13.96
CA ALA A 2 -1.49 8.44 13.13
C ALA A 2 -0.92 7.67 11.93
N SER A 3 -1.53 6.53 11.58
CA SER A 3 -1.12 5.76 10.40
C SER A 3 -1.50 6.54 9.14
N GLN A 4 -0.67 6.49 8.11
CA GLN A 4 -0.96 7.06 6.79
C GLN A 4 -1.54 5.98 5.91
N TYR A 5 -2.50 6.33 5.06
CA TYR A 5 -3.04 5.41 4.07
C TYR A 5 -3.24 6.08 2.72
N ALA A 6 -3.22 5.26 1.67
CA ALA A 6 -3.60 5.65 0.31
C ALA A 6 -4.39 4.52 -0.35
N ILE A 7 -5.25 4.88 -1.29
CA ILE A 7 -6.05 3.94 -2.08
C ILE A 7 -5.51 3.97 -3.50
N TYR A 8 -5.20 2.79 -4.04
CA TYR A 8 -4.65 2.62 -5.36
C TYR A 8 -5.56 1.76 -6.22
N ASP A 9 -5.88 2.24 -7.41
CA ASP A 9 -6.54 1.44 -8.44
C ASP A 9 -5.52 0.43 -9.02
N THR A 10 -5.87 -0.86 -8.99
CA THR A 10 -5.03 -1.93 -9.52
C THR A 10 -5.79 -2.80 -10.49
N LEU A 11 -5.06 -3.66 -11.22
CA LEU A 11 -5.66 -4.56 -12.20
C LEU A 11 -6.71 -5.53 -11.61
N ILE A 12 -6.68 -5.78 -10.31
CA ILE A 12 -7.56 -6.76 -9.66
C ILE A 12 -8.73 -6.12 -8.89
N ASP A 13 -8.53 -4.93 -8.32
CA ASP A 13 -9.53 -4.03 -7.72
C ASP A 13 -8.79 -2.84 -7.08
N ASP A 14 -9.51 -1.92 -6.45
CA ASP A 14 -8.94 -0.97 -5.52
C ASP A 14 -8.19 -1.68 -4.37
N ILE A 15 -7.06 -1.11 -3.95
CA ILE A 15 -6.29 -1.59 -2.79
C ILE A 15 -6.00 -0.42 -1.88
N THR A 16 -6.42 -0.54 -0.62
CA THR A 16 -6.05 0.40 0.45
C THR A 16 -4.79 -0.08 1.14
N MET A 17 -3.77 0.77 1.20
CA MET A 17 -2.47 0.46 1.80
C MET A 17 -2.22 1.38 2.99
N LEU A 18 -1.71 0.82 4.09
CA LEU A 18 -1.44 1.53 5.34
C LEU A 18 0.05 1.49 5.68
N SER A 19 0.54 2.59 6.23
CA SER A 19 1.92 2.75 6.69
C SER A 19 1.99 3.50 8.02
N ASP A 20 3.00 3.21 8.82
CA ASP A 20 3.38 4.00 10.00
C ASP A 20 4.51 5.01 9.72
N GLY A 21 4.92 5.15 8.45
CA GLY A 21 6.06 5.95 8.00
C GLY A 21 7.41 5.22 8.01
N THR A 22 7.49 4.02 8.59
CA THR A 22 8.71 3.19 8.62
C THR A 22 8.58 1.87 7.89
N GLY A 23 7.35 1.44 7.62
CA GLY A 23 6.99 0.23 6.89
C GLY A 23 5.52 0.20 6.53
N LEU A 24 5.14 -0.85 5.81
CA LEU A 24 3.75 -1.20 5.55
C LEU A 24 3.19 -1.98 6.72
N THR A 25 2.07 -1.51 7.25
CA THR A 25 1.38 -2.13 8.40
C THR A 25 0.13 -2.87 7.97
N GLY A 26 -0.41 -2.59 6.79
CA GLY A 26 -1.61 -3.26 6.30
C GLY A 26 -1.88 -3.06 4.82
N LEU A 27 -2.54 -4.06 4.24
CA LEU A 27 -3.06 -4.04 2.87
C LEU A 27 -4.48 -4.61 2.91
N ILE A 28 -5.43 -3.87 2.34
CA ILE A 28 -6.84 -4.21 2.32
C ILE A 28 -7.32 -4.18 0.87
N PHE A 29 -8.00 -5.25 0.43
CA PHE A 29 -8.68 -5.26 -0.87
C PHE A 29 -9.96 -4.44 -0.78
N GLY A 30 -10.13 -3.51 -1.71
CA GLY A 30 -11.18 -2.51 -1.77
C GLY A 30 -10.74 -1.13 -1.28
N ALA A 31 -11.51 -0.12 -1.67
CA ALA A 31 -11.39 1.25 -1.18
C ALA A 31 -12.00 1.38 0.23
N VAL A 32 -11.15 1.53 1.25
CA VAL A 32 -11.53 1.64 2.66
C VAL A 32 -10.91 2.90 3.25
N ASP A 33 -11.66 3.60 4.09
CA ASP A 33 -11.19 4.73 4.90
C ASP A 33 -10.93 4.24 6.34
N PRO A 34 -9.68 3.94 6.72
CA PRO A 34 -9.39 3.35 8.01
C PRO A 34 -9.52 4.36 9.15
N ILE A 35 -10.13 3.93 10.26
CA ILE A 35 -10.28 4.75 11.47
C ILE A 35 -8.89 5.16 12.00
N ASP A 36 -8.79 6.38 12.52
CA ASP A 36 -7.56 6.95 13.10
C ASP A 36 -6.35 7.00 12.14
N SER A 37 -6.61 6.97 10.83
CA SER A 37 -5.60 7.08 9.78
C SER A 37 -5.77 8.35 8.95
N VAL A 38 -4.67 8.87 8.41
CA VAL A 38 -4.66 10.06 7.55
C VAL A 38 -4.50 9.61 6.10
N ASN A 39 -5.39 10.09 5.23
CA ASN A 39 -5.26 9.89 3.78
C ASN A 39 -4.12 10.79 3.28
N GLU A 40 -2.93 10.22 3.19
CA GLU A 40 -1.70 10.92 2.82
C GLU A 40 -0.79 9.95 2.08
N GLU A 41 -0.52 10.27 0.82
CA GLU A 41 0.43 9.52 0.02
C GLU A 41 1.87 9.80 0.51
N ASN A 42 2.69 8.75 0.55
CA ASN A 42 4.10 8.85 0.88
C ASN A 42 4.93 7.98 -0.07
N VAL A 43 6.24 8.21 -0.08
CA VAL A 43 7.18 7.48 -0.95
C VAL A 43 7.10 5.97 -0.72
N LEU A 44 6.92 5.53 0.53
CA LEU A 44 6.84 4.11 0.88
C LEU A 44 5.59 3.44 0.28
N LEU A 45 4.42 4.05 0.40
CA LEU A 45 3.16 3.57 -0.17
C LEU A 45 3.25 3.53 -1.70
N TYR A 46 3.82 4.56 -2.31
CA TYR A 46 4.03 4.64 -3.75
C TYR A 46 4.98 3.56 -4.28
N ASP A 47 6.14 3.39 -3.64
CA ASP A 47 7.09 2.34 -4.01
C ASP A 47 6.45 0.96 -3.86
N SER A 48 5.65 0.78 -2.80
CA SER A 48 5.00 -0.48 -2.50
C SER A 48 3.94 -0.86 -3.53
N ILE A 49 3.12 0.09 -3.97
CA ILE A 49 2.15 -0.18 -5.03
C ILE A 49 2.85 -0.45 -6.38
N CYS A 50 3.98 0.18 -6.64
CA CYS A 50 4.78 -0.10 -7.84
C CYS A 50 5.27 -1.56 -7.86
N GLU A 51 5.79 -2.07 -6.75
CA GLU A 51 6.20 -3.47 -6.65
C GLU A 51 5.01 -4.44 -6.77
N LEU A 52 3.88 -4.08 -6.16
CA LEU A 52 2.65 -4.87 -6.20
C LEU A 52 2.10 -4.97 -7.62
N ASN A 53 2.08 -3.87 -8.37
CA ASN A 53 1.71 -3.87 -9.78
C ASN A 53 2.66 -4.73 -10.62
N GLN A 54 3.98 -4.61 -10.42
CA GLN A 54 4.95 -5.49 -11.10
C GLN A 54 4.71 -6.97 -10.79
N TYR A 55 4.28 -7.30 -9.57
CA TYR A 55 3.90 -8.65 -9.19
C TYR A 55 2.64 -9.11 -9.93
N PHE A 56 1.59 -8.29 -10.00
CA PHE A 56 0.37 -8.60 -10.75
C PHE A 56 0.63 -8.80 -12.25
N PHE A 57 1.59 -8.07 -12.83
CA PHE A 57 2.03 -8.28 -14.22
C PHE A 57 3.02 -9.43 -14.41
N GLY A 58 3.36 -10.18 -13.34
CA GLY A 58 4.29 -11.31 -13.39
C GLY A 58 5.75 -10.93 -13.64
N GLN A 59 6.08 -9.63 -13.56
CA GLN A 59 7.44 -9.10 -13.75
C GLN A 59 8.30 -9.28 -12.50
N ARG A 60 7.66 -9.29 -11.33
CA ARG A 60 8.31 -9.39 -10.02
C ARG A 60 7.81 -10.62 -9.25
N LYS A 61 8.71 -11.26 -8.50
CA LYS A 61 8.41 -12.48 -7.71
C LYS A 61 8.71 -12.36 -6.22
N LYS A 62 9.35 -11.27 -5.80
CA LYS A 62 9.77 -10.99 -4.42
C LYS A 62 9.58 -9.51 -4.13
N PHE A 63 9.22 -9.16 -2.90
CA PHE A 63 9.04 -7.78 -2.48
C PHE A 63 10.24 -7.31 -1.65
N ASP A 64 10.68 -6.07 -1.85
CA ASP A 64 11.72 -5.44 -1.02
C ASP A 64 11.10 -4.51 0.04
N ILE A 65 9.78 -4.29 -0.02
CA ILE A 65 8.99 -3.50 0.93
C ILE A 65 9.17 -4.03 2.35
N LYS A 66 9.45 -3.11 3.27
CA LYS A 66 9.52 -3.41 4.70
C LYS A 66 8.12 -3.51 5.31
N LEU A 67 7.85 -4.62 5.99
CA LEU A 67 6.63 -4.84 6.77
C LEU A 67 6.90 -4.54 8.26
N VAL A 68 5.88 -4.01 8.95
CA VAL A 68 5.91 -3.69 10.39
C VAL A 68 4.72 -4.30 11.09
#